data_AF-A0A7S1CPG3-F1
#
_entry.id   AF-A0A7S1CPG3-F1
#
_cell.length_a   1.000
_cell.length_b   1.000
_cell.length_c   1.000
_cell.angle_alpha   90.00
_cell.angle_beta   90.00
_cell.angle_gamma   90.00
#
_symmetry.space_group_name_H-M   'P 1'
#
loop_
_entity.id
_entity.type
_entity.pdbx_description
1 polymer ?
#
loop_
_entity_poly.entity_id
_entity_poly.type
_entity_poly.pdbx_seq_one_letter_code
_entity_poly.pdbx_strand_id
1 'polypeptide(L)'
;VTAYGKDARGHLRPGAPVTAALLRLLQSDDMSVRGVCCSVAHHFASNARNRAALGEDGLVAALVVLLKDVTAGDLVFDTAKRATQQVQREAVATLLMLSHHGPNCVAAVAAGAVPVVFRIAVLAVDEKTRPWSLGFLWEAAKTTAGAQEITDARVRLDVSMEALPTTLHVAYAGVEQALARREGGAHGIDSLLMMMTAASRLLQPRQPAAAVGDWMGRLFGVFHALLSTHEYSREAWLQRVHVLLTGTATRHLRLFLLDSTTSMFRNALFKSFLSTSFAGPAIIRHLLDKVASPSALERRATCAWIHALASHEDNLP
;
A
#
# COMPACT_ATOMS: atom_id res chain seq x y z
N VAL A 1 -7.39 21.82 -22.52
CA VAL A 1 -7.91 20.54 -21.97
C VAL A 1 -8.46 20.71 -20.56
N THR A 2 -7.70 21.23 -19.58
CA THR A 2 -8.16 21.43 -18.18
C THR A 2 -9.34 22.39 -18.00
N ALA A 3 -9.57 23.31 -18.94
CA ALA A 3 -10.71 24.25 -18.91
C ALA A 3 -12.01 23.69 -19.53
N TYR A 4 -11.95 22.60 -20.30
CA TYR A 4 -13.10 22.06 -21.04
C TYR A 4 -13.56 20.73 -20.42
N GLY A 5 -14.66 20.78 -19.66
CA GLY A 5 -15.33 19.59 -19.12
C GLY A 5 -15.35 19.48 -17.60
N LYS A 6 -14.85 20.49 -16.88
CA LYS A 6 -15.02 20.59 -15.43
C LYS A 6 -16.33 21.31 -15.09
N ASP A 7 -17.06 20.80 -14.10
CA ASP A 7 -18.17 21.54 -13.50
C ASP A 7 -17.65 22.76 -12.69
N ALA A 8 -18.57 23.55 -12.13
CA ALA A 8 -18.22 24.72 -11.31
C ALA A 8 -17.35 24.40 -10.08
N ARG A 9 -17.21 23.11 -9.73
CA ARG A 9 -16.41 22.62 -8.60
C ARG A 9 -15.13 21.92 -9.06
N GLY A 10 -14.84 21.93 -10.35
CA GLY A 10 -13.62 21.35 -10.91
C GLY A 10 -13.69 19.85 -11.22
N HIS A 11 -14.87 19.21 -11.17
CA HIS A 11 -15.05 17.78 -11.41
C HIS A 11 -15.38 17.48 -12.87
N LEU A 12 -14.86 16.35 -13.35
CA LEU A 12 -15.24 15.82 -14.66
C LEU A 12 -16.68 15.31 -14.63
N ARG A 13 -17.47 15.68 -15.63
CA ARG A 13 -18.76 15.03 -15.89
C ARG A 13 -18.52 13.80 -16.78
N PRO A 14 -19.33 12.73 -16.64
CA PRO A 14 -19.36 11.67 -17.64
C PRO A 14 -19.58 12.24 -19.05
N GLY A 15 -18.88 11.71 -20.04
CA GLY A 15 -18.90 12.20 -21.42
C GLY A 15 -18.19 13.54 -21.61
N ALA A 16 -17.34 13.98 -20.67
CA ALA A 16 -16.62 15.22 -20.83
C ALA A 16 -15.69 15.17 -22.07
N PRO A 17 -15.62 16.24 -22.89
CA PRO A 17 -14.77 16.28 -24.08
C PRO A 17 -13.30 15.95 -23.80
N VAL A 18 -12.83 16.26 -22.59
CA VAL A 18 -11.49 15.91 -22.13
C VAL A 18 -11.27 14.41 -22.05
N THR A 19 -12.23 13.61 -21.59
CA THR A 19 -12.05 12.16 -21.52
C THR A 19 -11.98 11.55 -22.92
N ALA A 20 -12.85 11.98 -23.83
CA ALA A 20 -12.79 11.56 -25.23
C ALA A 20 -11.45 11.93 -25.90
N ALA A 21 -10.91 13.11 -25.61
CA ALA A 21 -9.60 13.52 -26.08
C ALA A 21 -8.47 12.64 -25.50
N LEU A 22 -8.53 12.31 -24.20
CA LEU A 22 -7.55 11.41 -23.56
C LEU A 22 -7.58 10.01 -24.21
N LEU A 23 -8.77 9.44 -24.41
CA LEU A 23 -8.91 8.13 -25.05
C LEU A 23 -8.27 8.10 -26.45
N ARG A 24 -8.48 9.16 -27.24
CA ARG A 24 -7.85 9.30 -28.56
C ARG A 24 -6.32 9.42 -28.46
N LEU A 25 -5.82 10.19 -27.49
CA LEU A 25 -4.37 10.38 -27.31
C LEU A 25 -3.67 9.13 -26.77
N LEU A 26 -4.35 8.27 -26.01
CA LEU A 26 -3.83 6.97 -25.60
C LEU A 26 -3.56 6.02 -26.79
N GLN A 27 -4.21 6.27 -27.94
CA GLN A 27 -4.03 5.50 -29.17
C GLN A 27 -2.94 6.06 -30.10
N SER A 28 -2.34 7.22 -29.77
CA SER A 28 -1.29 7.87 -30.58
C SER A 28 -0.08 6.95 -30.82
N ASP A 29 0.51 6.90 -32.02
CA ASP A 29 1.72 6.08 -32.23
C ASP A 29 2.96 6.60 -31.48
N ASP A 30 2.94 7.85 -31.02
CA ASP A 30 3.99 8.43 -30.19
C ASP A 30 3.85 8.02 -28.70
N MET A 31 4.80 7.21 -28.23
CA MET A 31 4.90 6.76 -26.84
C MET A 31 5.02 7.91 -25.82
N SER A 32 5.65 9.03 -26.19
CA SER A 32 5.75 10.21 -25.33
C SER A 32 4.37 10.82 -25.10
N VAL A 33 3.55 10.91 -26.16
CA VAL A 33 2.17 11.39 -26.08
C VAL A 33 1.33 10.46 -25.20
N ARG A 34 1.44 9.14 -25.38
CA ARG A 34 0.75 8.16 -24.53
C ARG A 34 1.14 8.31 -23.05
N GLY A 35 2.43 8.52 -22.77
CA GLY A 35 2.95 8.69 -21.41
C GLY A 35 2.42 9.96 -20.74
N VAL A 36 2.44 11.10 -21.44
CA VAL A 36 1.86 12.35 -20.95
C VAL A 36 0.34 12.19 -20.73
N CYS A 37 -0.35 11.53 -21.65
CA CYS A 37 -1.77 11.27 -21.55
C CYS A 37 -2.13 10.42 -20.32
N CYS A 38 -1.36 9.36 -20.04
CA CYS A 38 -1.50 8.58 -18.81
C CYS A 38 -1.27 9.43 -17.56
N SER A 39 -0.25 10.29 -17.55
CA SER A 39 0.04 11.16 -16.41
C SER A 39 -1.10 12.15 -16.14
N VAL A 40 -1.69 12.73 -17.19
CA VAL A 40 -2.87 13.59 -17.07
C VAL A 40 -4.08 12.82 -16.54
N ALA A 41 -4.31 11.60 -17.05
CA ALA A 41 -5.37 10.72 -16.58
C ALA A 41 -5.18 10.33 -15.10
N HIS A 42 -3.95 10.02 -14.67
CA HIS A 42 -3.58 9.79 -13.29
C HIS A 42 -3.95 10.99 -12.40
N HIS A 43 -3.58 12.20 -12.83
CA HIS A 43 -3.89 13.41 -12.10
C HIS A 43 -5.41 13.59 -11.93
N PHE A 44 -6.21 13.34 -12.96
CA PHE A 44 -7.67 13.38 -12.83
C PHE A 44 -8.22 12.29 -11.92
N ALA A 45 -7.71 11.06 -12.01
CA ALA A 45 -8.13 9.92 -11.20
C ALA A 45 -7.77 10.07 -9.71
N SER A 46 -6.84 10.96 -9.35
CA SER A 46 -6.53 11.28 -7.95
C SER A 46 -7.77 11.78 -7.19
N ASN A 47 -8.69 12.47 -7.88
CA ASN A 47 -9.96 12.92 -7.32
C ASN A 47 -11.01 11.79 -7.36
N ALA A 48 -11.54 11.41 -6.20
CA ALA A 48 -12.50 10.33 -6.05
C ALA A 48 -13.76 10.48 -6.94
N ARG A 49 -14.27 11.70 -7.15
CA ARG A 49 -15.46 11.95 -7.99
C ARG A 49 -15.18 11.73 -9.47
N ASN A 50 -13.97 12.03 -9.92
CA ASN A 50 -13.58 11.83 -11.31
C ASN A 50 -13.39 10.35 -11.66
N ARG A 51 -13.07 9.50 -10.68
CA ARG A 51 -12.82 8.06 -10.93
C ARG A 51 -14.02 7.38 -11.57
N ALA A 52 -15.23 7.65 -11.07
CA ALA A 52 -16.46 7.08 -11.62
C ALA A 52 -16.66 7.49 -13.09
N ALA A 53 -16.63 8.81 -13.36
CA ALA A 53 -16.80 9.34 -14.72
C ALA A 53 -15.74 8.81 -15.71
N LEU A 54 -14.46 8.77 -15.31
CA LEU A 54 -13.40 8.23 -16.15
C LEU A 54 -13.59 6.73 -16.44
N GLY A 55 -14.12 5.98 -15.47
CA GLY A 55 -14.46 4.57 -15.64
C GLY A 55 -15.59 4.36 -16.63
N GLU A 56 -16.68 5.11 -16.47
CA GLU A 56 -17.85 5.11 -17.37
C GLU A 56 -17.48 5.48 -18.81
N ASP A 57 -16.57 6.43 -18.97
CA ASP A 57 -16.07 6.86 -20.27
C ASP A 57 -15.14 5.82 -20.94
N GLY A 58 -14.84 4.69 -20.29
CA GLY A 58 -14.05 3.60 -20.87
C GLY A 58 -12.54 3.73 -20.71
N LEU A 59 -12.05 4.64 -19.87
CA LEU A 59 -10.60 4.81 -19.63
C LEU A 59 -9.94 3.53 -19.10
N VAL A 60 -10.66 2.76 -18.27
CA VAL A 60 -10.15 1.49 -17.72
C VAL A 60 -9.78 0.51 -18.84
N ALA A 61 -10.69 0.29 -19.79
CA ALA A 61 -10.44 -0.62 -20.91
C ALA A 61 -9.27 -0.13 -21.78
N ALA A 62 -9.22 1.17 -22.07
CA ALA A 62 -8.16 1.77 -22.87
C ALA A 62 -6.76 1.60 -22.22
N LEU A 63 -6.65 1.80 -20.91
CA LEU A 63 -5.40 1.60 -20.17
C LEU A 63 -4.95 0.12 -20.18
N VAL A 64 -5.90 -0.82 -20.10
CA VAL A 64 -5.56 -2.25 -20.13
C VAL A 64 -5.08 -2.68 -21.51
N VAL A 65 -5.71 -2.19 -22.59
CA VAL A 65 -5.22 -2.42 -23.96
C VAL A 65 -3.82 -1.83 -24.12
N LEU A 66 -3.63 -0.58 -23.70
CA LEU A 66 -2.32 0.06 -23.74
C LEU A 66 -1.25 -0.76 -23.02
N LEU A 67 -1.53 -1.27 -21.82
CA LEU A 67 -0.60 -2.10 -21.07
C LEU A 67 -0.29 -3.42 -21.79
N LYS A 68 -1.27 -4.06 -22.43
CA LYS A 68 -1.04 -5.27 -23.24
C LYS A 68 -0.08 -4.97 -24.39
N ASP A 69 -0.31 -3.87 -25.12
CA ASP A 69 0.51 -3.47 -26.26
C ASP A 69 1.97 -3.22 -25.84
N VAL A 70 2.18 -2.45 -24.77
CA VAL A 70 3.53 -2.06 -24.33
C VAL A 70 4.25 -3.15 -23.53
N THR A 71 3.56 -4.23 -23.14
CA THR A 71 4.16 -5.40 -22.47
C THR A 71 4.36 -6.58 -23.44
N ALA A 72 3.69 -6.59 -24.60
CA ALA A 72 3.90 -7.59 -25.64
C ALA A 72 5.20 -7.40 -26.42
N GLY A 73 5.70 -6.17 -26.55
CA GLY A 73 6.93 -5.88 -27.29
C GLY A 73 8.20 -6.28 -26.54
N ASP A 74 9.01 -7.17 -27.12
CA ASP A 74 10.40 -7.36 -26.74
C ASP A 74 11.20 -6.11 -27.15
N LEU A 75 11.48 -5.22 -26.20
CA LEU A 75 12.15 -3.95 -26.49
C LEU A 75 13.65 -4.17 -26.65
N VAL A 76 14.11 -4.19 -27.91
CA VAL A 76 15.51 -4.42 -28.31
C VAL A 76 16.42 -3.18 -28.13
N PHE A 77 15.87 -1.98 -27.92
CA PHE A 77 16.63 -0.71 -27.85
C PHE A 77 16.38 0.14 -26.60
N ASP A 78 17.44 0.74 -26.04
CA ASP A 78 17.43 1.44 -24.75
C ASP A 78 16.55 2.71 -24.67
N THR A 79 16.42 3.48 -25.75
CA THR A 79 15.57 4.68 -25.77
C THR A 79 14.09 4.33 -25.82
N ALA A 80 13.71 3.38 -26.68
CA ALA A 80 12.35 2.82 -26.72
C ALA A 80 11.96 2.17 -25.38
N LYS A 81 12.95 1.57 -24.70
CA LYS A 81 12.79 1.00 -23.36
C LYS A 81 12.37 2.05 -22.32
N ARG A 82 13.01 3.22 -22.27
CA ARG A 82 12.65 4.28 -21.30
C ARG A 82 11.25 4.83 -21.52
N ALA A 83 10.90 5.14 -22.77
CA ALA A 83 9.56 5.64 -23.10
C ALA A 83 8.48 4.60 -22.74
N THR A 84 8.73 3.32 -23.03
CA THR A 84 7.82 2.24 -22.65
C THR A 84 7.70 2.08 -21.14
N GLN A 85 8.80 2.11 -20.40
CA GLN A 85 8.78 2.05 -18.94
C GLN A 85 7.99 3.22 -18.35
N GLN A 86 8.13 4.43 -18.90
CA GLN A 86 7.32 5.57 -18.48
C GLN A 86 5.83 5.32 -18.73
N VAL A 87 5.44 4.86 -19.93
CA VAL A 87 4.04 4.55 -20.22
C VAL A 87 3.49 3.47 -19.28
N GLN A 88 4.23 2.38 -19.07
CA GLN A 88 3.85 1.32 -18.13
C GLN A 88 3.62 1.88 -16.72
N ARG A 89 4.58 2.67 -16.21
CA ARG A 89 4.49 3.26 -14.88
C ARG A 89 3.26 4.13 -14.71
N GLU A 90 3.06 5.09 -15.62
CA GLU A 90 1.94 6.03 -15.52
C GLU A 90 0.59 5.33 -15.75
N ALA A 91 0.51 4.35 -16.65
CA ALA A 91 -0.70 3.59 -16.90
C ALA A 91 -1.09 2.71 -15.71
N VAL A 92 -0.13 1.99 -15.09
CA VAL A 92 -0.38 1.20 -13.88
C VAL A 92 -0.75 2.09 -12.70
N ALA A 93 -0.05 3.21 -12.50
CA ALA A 93 -0.39 4.18 -11.46
C ALA A 93 -1.81 4.75 -11.66
N THR A 94 -2.21 5.00 -12.91
CA THR A 94 -3.58 5.43 -13.23
C THR A 94 -4.60 4.34 -12.93
N LEU A 95 -4.35 3.09 -13.32
CA LEU A 95 -5.22 1.95 -13.02
C LEU A 95 -5.40 1.75 -11.51
N LEU A 96 -4.34 1.89 -10.71
CA LEU A 96 -4.46 1.85 -9.25
C LEU A 96 -5.37 2.98 -8.73
N MET A 97 -5.17 4.21 -9.19
CA MET A 97 -6.04 5.32 -8.74
C MET A 97 -7.51 5.06 -9.09
N LEU A 98 -7.77 4.52 -10.28
CA LEU A 98 -9.11 4.16 -10.71
C LEU A 98 -9.68 2.97 -9.91
N SER A 99 -8.87 1.96 -9.56
CA SER A 99 -9.33 0.76 -8.86
C SER A 99 -9.78 1.01 -7.43
N HIS A 100 -9.39 2.14 -6.83
CA HIS A 100 -10.00 2.59 -5.57
C HIS A 100 -11.51 2.87 -5.68
N HIS A 101 -12.06 2.95 -6.90
CA HIS A 101 -13.50 2.87 -7.15
C HIS A 101 -13.87 1.42 -7.50
N GLY A 102 -14.64 0.75 -6.63
CA GLY A 102 -14.95 -0.69 -6.74
C GLY A 102 -15.40 -1.15 -8.13
N PRO A 103 -16.38 -0.48 -8.77
CA PRO A 103 -16.81 -0.82 -10.13
C PRO A 103 -15.68 -0.77 -11.18
N ASN A 104 -14.77 0.20 -11.06
CA ASN A 104 -13.62 0.30 -11.96
C ASN A 104 -12.62 -0.82 -11.75
N CYS A 105 -12.43 -1.27 -10.50
CA CYS A 105 -11.59 -2.42 -10.18
C CYS A 105 -12.14 -3.69 -10.84
N VAL A 106 -13.44 -3.94 -10.70
CA VAL A 106 -14.12 -5.08 -11.34
C VAL A 106 -13.99 -4.99 -12.86
N ALA A 107 -14.20 -3.81 -13.46
CA ALA A 107 -14.03 -3.59 -14.89
C ALA A 107 -12.57 -3.85 -15.35
N ALA A 108 -11.58 -3.44 -14.57
CA ALA A 108 -10.16 -3.67 -14.88
C ALA A 108 -9.83 -5.17 -14.84
N VAL A 109 -10.32 -5.89 -13.83
CA VAL A 109 -10.17 -7.35 -13.73
C VAL A 109 -10.82 -8.03 -14.94
N ALA A 110 -12.06 -7.68 -15.26
CA ALA A 110 -12.78 -8.25 -16.40
C ALA A 110 -12.10 -7.96 -17.75
N ALA A 111 -11.44 -6.81 -17.89
CA ALA A 111 -10.64 -6.46 -19.07
C ALA A 111 -9.31 -7.25 -19.18
N GLY A 112 -8.97 -8.05 -18.17
CA GLY A 112 -7.72 -8.81 -18.12
C GLY A 112 -6.52 -7.96 -17.72
N ALA A 113 -6.69 -6.98 -16.84
CA ALA A 113 -5.58 -6.19 -16.31
C ALA A 113 -4.62 -7.03 -15.45
N VAL A 114 -5.15 -8.00 -14.70
CA VAL A 114 -4.39 -8.75 -13.69
C VAL A 114 -3.19 -9.50 -14.28
N PRO A 115 -3.32 -10.34 -15.32
CA PRO A 115 -2.16 -11.04 -15.89
C PRO A 115 -1.06 -10.09 -16.36
N VAL A 116 -1.45 -8.96 -16.95
CA VAL A 116 -0.51 -7.96 -17.50
C VAL A 116 0.21 -7.24 -16.38
N VAL A 117 -0.53 -6.74 -15.37
CA VAL A 117 0.07 -6.02 -14.23
C VAL A 117 0.88 -6.96 -13.35
N PHE A 118 0.50 -8.24 -13.23
CA PHE A 118 1.28 -9.26 -12.54
C PHE A 118 2.61 -9.51 -13.26
N ARG A 119 2.59 -9.68 -14.59
CA ARG A 119 3.81 -9.79 -15.38
C ARG A 119 4.70 -8.56 -15.21
N ILE A 120 4.14 -7.35 -15.22
CA ILE A 120 4.88 -6.12 -14.93
C ILE A 120 5.45 -6.17 -13.50
N ALA A 121 4.70 -6.56 -12.49
CA ALA A 121 5.19 -6.60 -11.11
C ALA A 121 6.40 -7.52 -10.92
N VAL A 122 6.39 -8.69 -11.58
CA VAL A 122 7.43 -9.72 -11.49
C VAL A 122 8.62 -9.41 -12.39
N LEU A 123 8.37 -9.01 -13.65
CA LEU A 123 9.40 -8.82 -14.66
C LEU A 123 9.88 -7.36 -14.78
N ALA A 124 9.24 -6.39 -14.10
CA ALA A 124 9.64 -5.00 -14.23
C ALA A 124 11.10 -4.80 -13.82
N VAL A 125 11.87 -4.35 -14.81
CA VAL A 125 13.21 -3.78 -14.64
C VAL A 125 13.12 -2.46 -13.87
N ASP A 126 12.02 -1.71 -14.02
CA ASP A 126 11.82 -0.44 -13.32
C ASP A 126 11.25 -0.63 -11.91
N GLU A 127 12.11 -0.45 -10.91
CA GLU A 127 11.73 -0.49 -9.50
C GLU A 127 10.64 0.54 -9.14
N LYS A 128 10.51 1.64 -9.91
CA LYS A 128 9.48 2.66 -9.65
C LYS A 128 8.08 2.22 -10.07
N THR A 129 7.97 1.28 -11.00
CA THR A 129 6.66 0.75 -11.46
C THR A 129 6.12 -0.30 -10.48
N ARG A 130 7.01 -1.05 -9.84
CA ARG A 130 6.66 -2.18 -8.97
C ARG A 130 5.67 -1.83 -7.84
N PRO A 131 5.81 -0.74 -7.07
CA PRO A 131 4.85 -0.38 -6.01
C PRO A 131 3.43 -0.15 -6.54
N TRP A 132 3.30 0.47 -7.71
CA TRP A 132 2.00 0.72 -8.33
C TRP A 132 1.34 -0.58 -8.78
N SER A 133 2.12 -1.48 -9.38
CA SER A 133 1.62 -2.80 -9.79
C SER A 133 1.14 -3.60 -8.60
N LEU A 134 1.92 -3.63 -7.52
CA LEU A 134 1.54 -4.30 -6.28
C LEU A 134 0.28 -3.69 -5.66
N GLY A 135 0.17 -2.37 -5.64
CA GLY A 135 -1.03 -1.68 -5.17
C GLY A 135 -2.26 -2.06 -5.98
N PHE A 136 -2.15 -2.12 -7.31
CA PHE A 136 -3.28 -2.53 -8.16
C PHE A 136 -3.67 -3.99 -7.89
N LEU A 137 -2.70 -4.91 -7.82
CA LEU A 137 -2.97 -6.32 -7.54
C LEU A 137 -3.64 -6.49 -6.17
N TRP A 138 -3.26 -5.68 -5.18
CA TRP A 138 -3.93 -5.65 -3.89
C TRP A 138 -5.39 -5.22 -3.99
N GLU A 139 -5.71 -4.17 -4.76
CA GLU A 139 -7.10 -3.77 -4.99
C GLU A 139 -7.89 -4.83 -5.76
N ALA A 140 -7.28 -5.46 -6.77
CA ALA A 140 -7.91 -6.54 -7.54
C ALA A 140 -8.22 -7.77 -6.67
N ALA A 141 -7.32 -8.12 -5.75
CA ALA A 141 -7.47 -9.23 -4.82
C ALA A 141 -8.68 -9.12 -3.89
N LYS A 142 -9.21 -7.90 -3.68
CA LYS A 142 -10.45 -7.69 -2.91
C LYS A 142 -11.68 -8.25 -3.64
N THR A 143 -11.57 -8.54 -4.93
CA THR A 143 -12.60 -9.19 -5.74
C THR A 143 -12.25 -10.67 -5.94
N THR A 144 -13.26 -11.55 -5.97
CA THR A 144 -13.03 -13.00 -6.17
C THR A 144 -12.42 -13.29 -7.54
N ALA A 145 -12.89 -12.62 -8.59
CA ALA A 145 -12.33 -12.77 -9.93
C ALA A 145 -10.87 -12.31 -9.98
N GLY A 146 -10.55 -11.17 -9.35
CA GLY A 146 -9.18 -10.66 -9.34
C GLY A 146 -8.23 -11.56 -8.55
N ALA A 147 -8.69 -12.08 -7.40
CA ALA A 147 -7.95 -13.06 -6.62
C ALA A 147 -7.61 -14.33 -7.43
N GLN A 148 -8.59 -14.90 -8.13
CA GLN A 148 -8.38 -16.07 -8.99
C GLN A 148 -7.41 -15.78 -10.13
N GLU A 149 -7.58 -14.64 -10.83
CA GLU A 149 -6.70 -14.24 -11.93
C GLU A 149 -5.23 -14.04 -11.46
N ILE A 150 -5.00 -13.60 -10.22
CA ILE A 150 -3.65 -13.48 -9.65
C ILE A 150 -3.02 -14.87 -9.49
N THR A 151 -3.78 -15.83 -8.95
CA THR A 151 -3.34 -17.22 -8.82
C THR A 151 -3.02 -17.83 -10.18
N ASP A 152 -3.90 -17.65 -11.16
CA ASP A 152 -3.72 -18.17 -12.52
C ASP A 152 -2.50 -17.53 -13.20
N ALA A 153 -2.32 -16.21 -13.07
CA ALA A 153 -1.17 -15.50 -13.63
C ALA A 153 0.16 -15.99 -13.04
N ARG A 154 0.20 -16.28 -11.73
CA ARG A 154 1.38 -16.85 -11.07
C ARG A 154 1.74 -18.21 -11.65
N VAL A 155 0.75 -19.09 -11.81
CA VAL A 155 0.95 -20.44 -12.37
C VAL A 155 1.41 -20.35 -13.82
N ARG A 156 0.80 -19.48 -14.64
CA ARG A 156 1.18 -19.31 -16.06
C ARG A 156 2.61 -18.81 -16.27
N LEU A 157 3.12 -17.98 -15.37
CA LEU A 157 4.49 -17.45 -15.45
C LEU A 157 5.53 -18.35 -14.76
N ASP A 158 5.13 -19.52 -14.25
CA ASP A 158 6.00 -20.44 -13.49
C ASP A 158 6.78 -19.75 -12.37
N VAL A 159 6.13 -18.79 -11.70
CA VAL A 159 6.77 -18.03 -10.63
C VAL A 159 6.60 -18.82 -9.34
N SER A 160 7.69 -19.45 -8.91
CA SER A 160 7.77 -20.06 -7.58
C SER A 160 7.40 -19.03 -6.52
N MET A 161 6.66 -19.48 -5.48
CA MET A 161 6.35 -18.64 -4.34
C MET A 161 7.63 -18.05 -3.74
N GLU A 162 8.71 -18.83 -3.64
CA GLU A 162 10.00 -18.39 -3.09
C GLU A 162 10.70 -17.31 -3.93
N ALA A 163 10.38 -17.22 -5.22
CA ALA A 163 10.94 -16.23 -6.13
C ALA A 163 10.17 -14.90 -6.09
N LEU A 164 9.02 -14.84 -5.41
CA LEU A 164 8.27 -13.61 -5.28
C LEU A 164 8.99 -12.65 -4.31
N PRO A 165 9.12 -11.37 -4.67
CA PRO A 165 9.51 -10.35 -3.72
C PRO A 165 8.64 -10.43 -2.47
N THR A 166 9.21 -10.22 -1.28
CA THR A 166 8.49 -10.34 0.00
C THR A 166 7.18 -9.53 0.02
N THR A 167 7.12 -8.40 -0.68
CA THR A 167 5.92 -7.58 -0.87
C THR A 167 4.81 -8.27 -1.67
N LEU A 168 5.17 -9.04 -2.70
CA LEU A 168 4.23 -9.83 -3.51
C LEU A 168 3.75 -11.04 -2.72
N HIS A 169 4.61 -11.64 -1.90
CA HIS A 169 4.21 -12.66 -0.92
C HIS A 169 3.14 -12.15 0.05
N VAL A 170 3.29 -10.93 0.57
CA VAL A 170 2.33 -10.30 1.47
C VAL A 170 1.00 -10.05 0.76
N ALA A 171 1.03 -9.54 -0.48
CA ALA A 171 -0.18 -9.38 -1.29
C ALA A 171 -0.86 -10.74 -1.58
N TYR A 172 -0.08 -11.77 -1.90
CA TYR A 172 -0.57 -13.11 -2.20
C TYR A 172 -1.15 -13.83 -0.97
N ALA A 173 -0.53 -13.68 0.20
CA ALA A 173 -1.10 -14.16 1.46
C ALA A 173 -2.44 -13.45 1.77
N GLY A 174 -2.55 -12.17 1.41
CA GLY A 174 -3.82 -11.43 1.43
C GLY A 174 -4.86 -12.02 0.48
N VAL A 175 -4.47 -12.39 -0.74
CA VAL A 175 -5.31 -13.07 -1.75
C VAL A 175 -5.82 -14.42 -1.25
N GLU A 176 -4.91 -15.31 -0.81
CA GLU A 176 -5.28 -16.64 -0.30
C GLU A 176 -6.22 -16.54 0.90
N GLN A 177 -5.99 -15.56 1.78
CA GLN A 177 -6.89 -15.33 2.90
C GLN A 177 -8.22 -14.71 2.47
N ALA A 178 -8.26 -13.80 1.50
CA ALA A 178 -9.53 -13.27 0.98
C ALA A 178 -10.39 -14.38 0.36
N LEU A 179 -9.74 -15.34 -0.32
CA LEU A 179 -10.38 -16.56 -0.84
C LEU A 179 -10.84 -17.50 0.29
N ALA A 180 -10.02 -17.70 1.32
CA ALA A 180 -10.37 -18.55 2.47
C ALA A 180 -11.41 -17.94 3.42
N ARG A 181 -11.53 -16.61 3.50
CA ARG A 181 -12.36 -15.88 4.47
C ARG A 181 -13.80 -15.58 4.01
N ARG A 182 -14.22 -16.08 2.84
CA ARG A 182 -15.62 -15.96 2.41
C ARG A 182 -16.63 -16.76 3.23
N GLU A 183 -16.21 -17.40 4.33
CA GLU A 183 -17.10 -17.98 5.34
C GLU A 183 -17.47 -17.04 6.52
N GLY A 184 -16.91 -15.82 6.65
CA GLY A 184 -17.30 -14.95 7.80
C GLY A 184 -16.78 -13.51 7.76
N GLY A 185 -17.68 -12.55 7.95
CA GLY A 185 -17.42 -11.11 7.82
C GLY A 185 -16.61 -10.43 8.95
N ALA A 186 -16.12 -9.23 8.65
CA ALA A 186 -15.52 -8.19 9.51
C ALA A 186 -14.06 -8.33 10.00
N HIS A 187 -13.04 -8.44 9.11
CA HIS A 187 -11.64 -8.71 9.57
C HIS A 187 -10.47 -8.02 8.82
N GLY A 188 -10.64 -6.78 8.33
CA GLY A 188 -9.55 -6.04 7.67
C GLY A 188 -8.28 -5.87 8.52
N ILE A 189 -8.44 -5.66 9.83
CA ILE A 189 -7.33 -5.46 10.79
C ILE A 189 -6.58 -6.77 11.10
N ASP A 190 -7.28 -7.91 11.19
CA ASP A 190 -6.65 -9.21 11.50
C ASP A 190 -5.80 -9.73 10.33
N SER A 191 -6.24 -9.42 9.11
CA SER A 191 -5.47 -9.65 7.88
C SER A 191 -4.12 -8.91 7.91
N LEU A 192 -4.16 -7.65 8.37
CA LEU A 192 -3.01 -6.75 8.44
C LEU A 192 -2.04 -7.15 9.57
N LEU A 193 -2.59 -7.53 10.72
CA LEU A 193 -1.87 -8.12 11.87
C LEU A 193 -1.14 -9.42 11.51
N MET A 194 -1.81 -10.33 10.79
CA MET A 194 -1.19 -11.56 10.33
C MET A 194 -0.12 -11.32 9.27
N MET A 195 -0.30 -10.35 8.36
CA MET A 195 0.73 -9.96 7.38
C MET A 195 1.96 -9.37 8.06
N MET A 196 1.80 -8.50 9.07
CA MET A 196 2.92 -8.00 9.87
C MET A 196 3.66 -9.14 10.56
N THR A 197 2.92 -10.13 11.07
CA THR A 197 3.49 -11.31 11.72
C THR A 197 4.22 -12.21 10.71
N ALA A 198 3.64 -12.46 9.53
CA ALA A 198 4.25 -13.26 8.48
C ALA A 198 5.50 -12.60 7.91
N ALA A 199 5.44 -11.29 7.65
CA ALA A 199 6.60 -10.53 7.20
C ALA A 199 7.69 -10.43 8.26
N SER A 200 7.34 -10.31 9.55
CA SER A 200 8.34 -10.37 10.64
C SER A 200 9.04 -11.74 10.74
N ARG A 201 8.40 -12.82 10.30
CA ARG A 201 8.97 -14.18 10.26
C ARG A 201 9.83 -14.40 9.00
N LEU A 202 9.47 -13.76 7.89
CA LEU A 202 10.22 -13.83 6.62
C LEU A 202 11.47 -12.95 6.62
N LEU A 203 11.52 -11.93 7.48
CA LEU A 203 12.73 -11.18 7.79
C LEU A 203 13.67 -12.07 8.62
N GLN A 204 14.44 -12.92 7.94
CA GLN A 204 15.52 -13.69 8.55
C GLN A 204 16.58 -12.77 9.21
N PRO A 205 17.41 -13.28 10.14
CA PRO A 205 18.45 -12.52 10.86
C PRO A 205 19.53 -11.84 9.98
N ARG A 206 19.46 -11.94 8.66
CA ARG A 206 20.49 -11.52 7.70
C ARG A 206 20.17 -10.21 6.96
N GLN A 207 18.98 -9.63 7.13
CA GLN A 207 18.65 -8.33 6.54
C GLN A 207 19.22 -7.19 7.40
N PRO A 208 19.83 -6.14 6.82
CA PRO A 208 20.34 -5.01 7.59
C PRO A 208 19.17 -4.29 8.30
N ALA A 209 19.36 -3.97 9.58
CA ALA A 209 18.33 -3.36 10.44
C ALA A 209 17.69 -2.09 9.84
N ALA A 210 18.44 -1.32 9.05
CA ALA A 210 17.95 -0.15 8.34
C ALA A 210 16.88 -0.47 7.27
N ALA A 211 17.03 -1.58 6.54
CA ALA A 211 16.06 -2.01 5.53
C ALA A 211 14.76 -2.52 6.18
N VAL A 212 14.89 -3.22 7.31
CA VAL A 212 13.75 -3.62 8.15
C VAL A 212 13.02 -2.39 8.69
N GLY A 213 13.76 -1.39 9.16
CA GLY A 213 13.21 -0.16 9.72
C GLY A 213 12.45 0.69 8.70
N ASP A 214 13.03 0.91 7.52
CA ASP A 214 12.37 1.67 6.45
C ASP A 214 11.10 0.95 5.95
N TRP A 215 11.14 -0.38 5.87
CA TRP A 215 9.99 -1.19 5.50
C TRP A 215 8.88 -1.13 6.55
N MET A 216 9.22 -1.29 7.85
CA MET A 216 8.25 -1.15 8.93
C MET A 216 7.66 0.26 9.00
N GLY A 217 8.47 1.30 8.79
CA GLY A 217 8.00 2.68 8.73
C GLY A 217 6.95 2.91 7.63
N ARG A 218 7.18 2.36 6.43
CA ARG A 218 6.21 2.44 5.31
C ARG A 218 4.93 1.67 5.61
N LEU A 219 5.04 0.48 6.21
CA LEU A 219 3.88 -0.33 6.58
C LEU A 219 3.02 0.34 7.66
N PHE A 220 3.66 0.96 8.66
CA PHE A 220 2.99 1.80 9.64
C PHE A 220 2.36 3.05 9.01
N GLY A 221 2.98 3.65 7.99
CA GLY A 221 2.40 4.77 7.23
C GLY A 221 1.13 4.38 6.48
N VAL A 222 1.13 3.23 5.82
CA VAL A 222 -0.07 2.66 5.17
C VAL A 222 -1.16 2.33 6.20
N PHE A 223 -0.76 1.78 7.35
CA PHE A 223 -1.67 1.47 8.45
C PHE A 223 -2.32 2.73 9.03
N HIS A 224 -1.55 3.80 9.24
CA HIS A 224 -2.06 5.08 9.71
C HIS A 224 -3.06 5.71 8.72
N ALA A 225 -2.77 5.66 7.42
CA ALA A 225 -3.67 6.18 6.37
C ALA A 225 -4.99 5.39 6.26
N LEU A 226 -4.95 4.07 6.46
CA LEU A 226 -6.15 3.23 6.50
C LEU A 226 -6.99 3.48 7.77
N LEU A 227 -6.36 3.82 8.89
CA LEU A 227 -7.05 4.16 10.13
C LEU A 227 -7.70 5.55 10.08
N SER A 228 -7.07 6.52 9.40
CA SER A 228 -7.66 7.85 9.23
C SER A 228 -8.88 7.89 8.31
N THR A 229 -9.21 6.78 7.65
CA THR A 229 -10.28 6.68 6.64
C THR A 229 -11.44 5.76 7.04
N HIS A 230 -11.36 5.04 8.18
CA HIS A 230 -12.41 4.13 8.64
C HIS A 230 -12.84 4.40 10.09
N GLU A 231 -14.15 4.35 10.35
CA GLU A 231 -14.77 4.42 11.69
C GLU A 231 -14.55 3.12 12.49
N TYR A 232 -13.32 2.83 12.90
CA TYR A 232 -13.10 1.82 13.95
C TYR A 232 -13.23 2.47 15.33
N SER A 233 -13.91 1.80 16.27
CA SER A 233 -13.92 2.27 17.65
C SER A 233 -12.49 2.22 18.21
N ARG A 234 -12.03 3.36 18.71
CA ARG A 234 -10.68 3.59 19.26
C ARG A 234 -10.25 2.55 20.31
N GLU A 235 -11.22 1.96 20.99
CA GLU A 235 -11.04 0.97 22.06
C GLU A 235 -10.70 -0.43 21.53
N ALA A 236 -11.35 -0.86 20.44
CA ALA A 236 -11.01 -2.09 19.74
C ALA A 236 -9.59 -2.03 19.13
N TRP A 237 -9.14 -0.82 18.75
CA TRP A 237 -7.77 -0.58 18.31
C TRP A 237 -6.75 -0.74 19.44
N LEU A 238 -6.97 -0.09 20.60
CA LEU A 238 -6.05 -0.17 21.74
C LEU A 238 -5.86 -1.61 22.22
N GLN A 239 -6.93 -2.40 22.28
CA GLN A 239 -6.84 -3.81 22.66
C GLN A 239 -6.02 -4.64 21.66
N ARG A 240 -6.20 -4.43 20.36
CA ARG A 240 -5.50 -5.19 19.32
C ARG A 240 -4.03 -4.80 19.19
N VAL A 241 -3.69 -3.52 19.34
CA VAL A 241 -2.30 -3.04 19.41
C VAL A 241 -1.61 -3.55 20.67
N HIS A 242 -2.31 -3.58 21.80
CA HIS A 242 -1.80 -4.14 23.04
C HIS A 242 -1.42 -5.62 22.86
N VAL A 243 -2.32 -6.44 22.31
CA VAL A 243 -2.06 -7.86 21.99
C VAL A 243 -0.84 -8.03 21.06
N LEU A 244 -0.69 -7.13 20.08
CA LEU A 244 0.46 -7.09 19.15
C LEU A 244 1.77 -6.83 19.89
N LEU A 245 1.79 -5.84 20.78
CA LEU A 245 2.98 -5.42 21.53
C LEU A 245 3.33 -6.38 22.68
N THR A 246 2.35 -7.11 23.23
CA THR A 246 2.56 -8.06 24.32
C THR A 246 2.85 -9.49 23.87
N GLY A 247 2.57 -9.83 22.60
CA GLY A 247 2.77 -11.17 22.02
C GLY A 247 4.23 -11.55 21.75
N THR A 248 4.53 -12.86 21.77
CA THR A 248 5.89 -13.46 21.62
C THR A 248 6.61 -13.15 20.30
N ALA A 249 5.88 -12.73 19.25
CA ALA A 249 6.43 -12.38 17.94
C ALA A 249 7.22 -11.06 17.90
N THR A 250 7.27 -10.26 18.97
CA THR A 250 7.78 -8.88 18.95
C THR A 250 9.19 -8.68 19.48
N ARG A 251 10.01 -9.72 19.69
CA ARG A 251 11.38 -9.51 20.18
C ARG A 251 12.17 -8.54 19.28
N HIS A 252 11.97 -8.59 17.96
CA HIS A 252 12.65 -7.68 17.01
C HIS A 252 12.00 -6.29 16.90
N LEU A 253 10.67 -6.19 16.98
CA LEU A 253 9.97 -4.91 17.02
C LEU A 253 10.28 -4.14 18.31
N ARG A 254 10.39 -4.84 19.45
CA ARG A 254 10.86 -4.27 20.73
C ARG A 254 12.29 -3.80 20.61
N LEU A 255 13.21 -4.61 20.07
CA LEU A 255 14.60 -4.20 19.85
C LEU A 255 14.72 -3.01 18.89
N PHE A 256 13.88 -2.93 17.85
CA PHE A 256 13.82 -1.81 16.91
C PHE A 256 13.35 -0.51 17.57
N LEU A 257 12.30 -0.57 18.42
CA LEU A 257 11.84 0.58 19.21
C LEU A 257 12.82 1.01 20.31
N LEU A 258 13.81 0.15 20.64
CA LEU A 258 14.83 0.37 21.65
C LEU A 258 16.18 0.82 21.07
N ASP A 259 16.36 0.81 19.75
CA ASP A 259 17.59 1.27 19.11
C ASP A 259 17.63 2.81 19.01
N SER A 260 18.73 3.39 19.48
CA SER A 260 18.94 4.83 19.71
C SER A 260 19.00 5.69 18.45
N THR A 261 19.04 5.07 17.27
CA THR A 261 19.26 5.74 15.97
C THR A 261 17.98 6.24 15.30
N THR A 262 16.78 5.90 15.81
CA THR A 262 15.49 6.24 15.19
C THR A 262 14.66 7.25 16.01
N SER A 263 15.28 8.35 16.44
CA SER A 263 14.65 9.36 17.32
C SER A 263 13.40 10.03 16.72
N MET A 264 13.37 10.28 15.41
CA MET A 264 12.22 10.91 14.74
C MET A 264 10.98 9.99 14.68
N PHE A 265 11.19 8.69 14.45
CA PHE A 265 10.13 7.69 14.41
C PHE A 265 9.50 7.49 15.78
N ARG A 266 10.35 7.41 16.82
CA ARG A 266 9.92 7.38 18.22
C ARG A 266 9.07 8.60 18.55
N ASN A 267 9.50 9.80 18.16
CA ASN A 267 8.78 11.05 18.44
C ASN A 267 7.42 11.17 17.73
N ALA A 268 7.28 10.67 16.49
CA ALA A 268 6.01 10.74 15.75
C ALA A 268 4.96 9.77 16.32
N LEU A 269 5.37 8.53 16.63
CA LEU A 269 4.53 7.55 17.33
C LEU A 269 4.14 8.09 18.71
N PHE A 270 5.09 8.66 19.44
CA PHE A 270 4.91 9.19 20.79
C PHE A 270 3.96 10.41 20.85
N LYS A 271 4.07 11.36 19.92
CA LYS A 271 3.12 12.49 19.81
C LYS A 271 1.69 12.02 19.52
N SER A 272 1.53 10.98 18.70
CA SER A 272 0.22 10.40 18.40
C SER A 272 -0.38 9.64 19.61
N PHE A 273 0.47 8.97 20.38
CA PHE A 273 0.08 8.23 21.59
C PHE A 273 -0.20 9.10 22.83
N LEU A 274 0.46 10.25 23.00
CA LEU A 274 0.25 11.15 24.14
C LEU A 274 -0.84 12.20 23.92
N SER A 275 -1.06 12.65 22.68
CA SER A 275 -2.16 13.58 22.35
C SER A 275 -3.56 12.97 22.53
N THR A 276 -3.64 11.68 22.89
CA THR A 276 -4.87 10.93 23.12
C THR A 276 -5.13 10.76 24.62
N SER A 277 -5.90 11.70 25.20
CA SER A 277 -6.10 12.04 26.63
C SER A 277 -6.51 10.94 27.63
N PHE A 278 -6.59 9.67 27.25
CA PHE A 278 -7.11 8.58 28.10
C PHE A 278 -6.12 7.43 28.36
N ALA A 279 -5.00 7.36 27.64
CA ALA A 279 -4.05 6.23 27.76
C ALA A 279 -2.83 6.53 28.66
N GLY A 280 -2.53 7.81 28.94
CA GLY A 280 -1.35 8.24 29.69
C GLY A 280 -1.18 7.52 31.04
N PRO A 281 -2.16 7.56 31.95
CA PRO A 281 -2.01 6.97 33.29
C PRO A 281 -1.83 5.44 33.30
N ALA A 282 -2.50 4.72 32.39
CA ALA A 282 -2.40 3.26 32.31
C ALA A 282 -1.06 2.80 31.72
N ILE A 283 -0.56 3.53 30.71
CA ILE A 283 0.75 3.27 30.12
C ILE A 283 1.86 3.62 31.11
N ILE A 284 1.76 4.73 31.83
CA ILE A 284 2.71 5.11 32.89
C ILE A 284 2.76 4.02 33.96
N ARG A 285 1.60 3.54 34.43
CA ARG A 285 1.53 2.46 35.43
C ARG A 285 2.17 1.17 34.92
N HIS A 286 1.88 0.77 33.68
CA HIS A 286 2.51 -0.41 33.06
C HIS A 286 4.03 -0.28 32.90
N LEU A 287 4.52 0.91 32.55
CA LEU A 287 5.96 1.19 32.47
C LEU A 287 6.60 1.15 33.87
N LEU A 288 5.96 1.71 34.89
CA LEU A 288 6.44 1.65 36.27
C LEU A 288 6.51 0.21 36.80
N ASP A 289 5.52 -0.63 36.50
CA ASP A 289 5.54 -2.06 36.83
C ASP A 289 6.70 -2.80 36.12
N LYS A 290 7.14 -2.31 34.95
CA LYS A 290 8.28 -2.84 34.20
C LYS A 290 9.64 -2.34 34.69
N VAL A 291 9.72 -1.18 35.38
CA VAL A 291 10.94 -0.76 36.09
C VAL A 291 11.28 -1.74 37.22
N ALA A 292 10.28 -2.40 37.79
CA ALA A 292 10.46 -3.49 38.76
C ALA A 292 10.86 -4.84 38.13
N SER A 293 10.99 -4.93 36.79
CA SER A 293 11.41 -6.17 36.10
C SER A 293 12.80 -6.63 36.56
N PRO A 294 13.05 -7.94 36.76
CA PRO A 294 14.38 -8.47 37.10
C PRO A 294 15.42 -8.31 35.98
N SER A 295 15.00 -8.07 34.74
CA SER A 295 15.90 -7.88 33.58
C SER A 295 16.55 -6.48 33.56
N ALA A 296 17.88 -6.43 33.67
CA ALA A 296 18.63 -5.17 33.61
C ALA A 296 18.45 -4.42 32.28
N LEU A 297 18.23 -5.14 31.18
CA LEU A 297 17.98 -4.55 29.86
C LEU A 297 16.59 -3.90 29.79
N GLU A 298 15.57 -4.58 30.33
CA GLU A 298 14.21 -4.05 30.38
C GLU A 298 14.12 -2.84 31.32
N ARG A 299 14.83 -2.86 32.45
CA ARG A 299 14.93 -1.71 33.34
C ARG A 299 15.58 -0.51 32.67
N ARG A 300 16.74 -0.70 32.01
CA ARG A 300 17.44 0.40 31.31
C ARG A 300 16.59 1.00 30.18
N ALA A 301 15.93 0.14 29.40
CA ALA A 301 14.99 0.55 28.36
C ALA A 301 13.83 1.38 28.94
N THR A 302 13.25 0.92 30.04
CA THR A 302 12.12 1.58 30.70
C THR A 302 12.54 2.91 31.32
N CYS A 303 13.70 2.98 31.97
CA CYS A 303 14.25 4.22 32.51
C CYS A 303 14.59 5.25 31.41
N ALA A 304 15.15 4.81 30.28
CA ALA A 304 15.41 5.68 29.13
C ALA A 304 14.10 6.24 28.54
N TRP A 305 13.04 5.43 28.54
CA TRP A 305 11.69 5.85 28.17
C TRP A 305 11.11 6.89 29.14
N ILE A 306 11.21 6.66 30.45
CA ILE A 306 10.74 7.59 31.50
C ILE A 306 11.52 8.92 31.43
N HIS A 307 12.83 8.88 31.20
CA HIS A 307 13.62 10.11 31.03
C HIS A 307 13.23 10.91 29.80
N ALA A 308 12.96 10.24 28.67
CA ALA A 308 12.49 10.90 27.45
C ALA A 308 11.07 11.48 27.60
N LEU A 309 10.22 10.85 28.42
CA LEU A 309 8.91 11.38 28.85
C LEU A 309 9.08 12.65 29.69
N ALA A 310 9.95 12.63 30.69
CA ALA A 310 10.16 13.76 31.61
C ALA A 310 10.83 14.97 30.95
N SER A 311 11.60 14.78 29.86
CA SER A 311 12.35 15.85 29.19
C SER A 311 11.56 16.64 28.15
N HIS A 312 10.29 16.32 27.89
CA HIS A 312 9.55 16.87 26.74
C HIS A 312 8.31 17.72 27.06
N GLU A 313 7.81 17.81 28.30
CA GLU A 313 6.74 18.76 28.68
C GLU A 313 6.84 19.25 30.15
N ASP A 314 6.64 20.56 30.34
CA ASP A 314 6.51 21.28 31.63
C ASP A 314 5.16 21.04 32.36
N ASN A 315 4.38 20.01 32.00
CA ASN A 315 2.98 19.86 32.47
C ASN A 315 2.58 18.45 32.96
N LEU A 316 3.52 17.60 33.32
CA LEU A 316 3.22 16.42 34.12
C LEU A 316 3.39 16.78 35.61
N PRO A 317 2.40 16.59 36.49
CA PRO A 317 2.62 16.66 37.93
C PRO A 317 3.58 15.54 38.39
#